data_AF-A0A1Y6BTZ0-F1
#
_entry.id   AF-A0A1Y6BTZ0-F1
#
_cell.length_a   1.000
_cell.length_b   1.000
_cell.length_c   1.000
_cell.angle_alpha   90.00
_cell.angle_beta   90.00
_cell.angle_gamma   90.00
#
_symmetry.space_group_name_H-M   'P 1'
#
loop_
_entity.id
_entity.type
_entity.pdbx_description
1 polymer ?
#
loop_
_entity_poly.entity_id
_entity_poly.type
_entity_poly.pdbx_seq_one_letter_code
_entity_poly.pdbx_strand_id
1 'polypeptide(L)'
;MIPLVRLIIGLGIGLLAYQQSLACSSCGSGAADPIILFPNENYKFYLGLSDQRGFRDYNADGELVDSFGPDVKQRLTLSGGLRLSAAMTLSLTSGWQRNTKGNREDSGQTDPLFAWRYNIISQSFTSPLRPQVQVVASHKLAVGRSIHDSSALNMIDVFGSGFKESSAGVDLWFGNLPFKFGGTVLYTHVHDARHNDTQLQPGARWTRILTLGTVAWNTKFIGGLIAMDQGGIKDDGQRVARSDRYQRDLFVTIETLSLPWGNLRLNLVRQGMFEPGKNSIQAQSLTISYMRGFL
;
A
#
# COMPACT_ATOMS: atom_id res chain seq x y z
N MET A 1 -17.03 19.13 52.70
CA MET A 1 -15.62 19.08 52.25
C MET A 1 -15.43 17.85 51.35
N ILE A 2 -15.90 17.90 50.10
CA ILE A 2 -15.65 16.86 49.10
C ILE A 2 -15.50 17.55 47.73
N PRO A 3 -14.31 18.09 47.37
CA PRO A 3 -14.03 18.30 45.95
C PRO A 3 -12.64 17.85 45.48
N LEU A 4 -11.73 17.42 46.37
CA LEU A 4 -10.35 17.11 45.96
C LEU A 4 -10.20 15.71 45.32
N VAL A 5 -10.99 14.73 45.78
CA VAL A 5 -10.85 13.32 45.33
C VAL A 5 -11.37 13.11 43.90
N ARG A 6 -12.37 13.88 43.45
CA ARG A 6 -12.86 13.80 42.07
C ARG A 6 -11.90 14.44 41.05
N LEU A 7 -11.11 15.43 41.48
CA LEU A 7 -10.11 16.08 40.62
C LEU A 7 -8.90 15.16 40.36
N ILE A 8 -8.50 14.37 41.36
CA ILE A 8 -7.35 13.45 41.26
C ILE A 8 -7.70 12.21 40.43
N ILE A 9 -8.94 11.71 40.52
CA ILE A 9 -9.41 10.59 39.67
C ILE A 9 -9.61 11.06 38.22
N GLY A 10 -10.06 12.30 38.00
CA GLY A 10 -10.13 12.91 36.66
C GLY A 10 -8.76 13.13 36.01
N LEU A 11 -7.75 13.57 36.78
CA LEU A 11 -6.37 13.69 36.31
C LEU A 11 -5.68 12.33 36.12
N GLY A 12 -5.98 11.33 36.95
CA GLY A 12 -5.43 9.98 36.82
C GLY A 12 -5.92 9.24 35.58
N ILE A 13 -7.18 9.43 35.19
CA ILE A 13 -7.73 8.89 33.93
C ILE A 13 -7.22 9.68 32.72
N GLY A 14 -7.00 11.00 32.86
CA GLY A 14 -6.37 11.83 31.82
C GLY A 14 -4.88 11.54 31.59
N LEU A 15 -4.14 11.14 32.64
CA LEU A 15 -2.72 10.79 32.58
C LEU A 15 -2.48 9.34 32.14
N LEU A 16 -3.41 8.43 32.40
CA LEU A 16 -3.38 7.06 31.83
C LEU A 16 -3.95 7.01 30.40
N ALA A 17 -4.82 7.95 30.01
CA ALA A 17 -5.18 8.20 28.62
C ALA A 17 -4.06 8.94 27.83
N TYR A 18 -3.02 9.41 28.53
CA TYR A 18 -1.83 10.03 27.94
C TYR A 18 -0.82 9.02 27.40
N GLN A 19 -1.07 7.71 27.57
CA GLN A 19 -0.42 6.69 26.76
C GLN A 19 -1.02 6.67 25.36
N GLN A 20 -0.59 7.68 24.60
CA GLN A 20 -0.58 7.76 23.15
C GLN A 20 -1.75 7.05 22.48
N SER A 21 -2.81 7.80 22.16
CA SER A 21 -3.54 7.44 20.95
C SER A 21 -2.57 7.61 19.77
N LEU A 22 -1.80 6.55 19.51
CA LEU A 22 -0.89 6.44 18.38
C LEU A 22 -1.77 6.53 17.15
N ALA A 23 -1.94 7.76 16.66
CA ALA A 23 -2.78 8.09 15.52
C ALA A 23 -2.41 7.12 14.41
N CYS A 24 -3.36 6.30 13.95
CA CYS A 24 -3.03 5.23 13.03
C CYS A 24 -2.77 5.77 11.62
N SER A 25 -1.55 6.27 11.40
CA SER A 25 -1.10 6.76 10.10
C SER A 25 -1.26 5.70 8.99
N SER A 26 -1.26 4.41 9.33
CA SER A 26 -1.42 3.29 8.39
C SER A 26 -2.83 2.68 8.33
N CYS A 27 -3.84 3.25 8.99
CA CYS A 27 -5.21 2.71 8.95
C CYS A 27 -6.03 3.25 7.78
N GLY A 28 -5.52 4.25 7.07
CA GLY A 28 -6.04 4.64 5.76
C GLY A 28 -5.43 3.77 4.66
N SER A 29 -4.66 4.40 3.79
CA SER A 29 -4.05 3.77 2.63
C SER A 29 -2.81 2.93 2.96
N GLY A 30 -2.64 2.48 4.21
CA GLY A 30 -1.42 1.80 4.67
C GLY A 30 -1.09 0.51 3.91
N ALA A 31 -2.05 -0.03 3.16
CA ALA A 31 -1.84 -1.14 2.23
C ALA A 31 -1.34 -0.71 0.83
N ALA A 32 -1.55 0.54 0.43
CA ALA A 32 -1.12 1.07 -0.88
C ALA A 32 0.12 1.98 -0.81
N ASP A 33 0.42 2.54 0.36
CA ASP A 33 1.62 3.37 0.57
C ASP A 33 2.35 2.90 1.82
N PRO A 34 3.60 2.39 1.69
CA PRO A 34 4.34 1.86 2.82
C PRO A 34 4.72 2.94 3.84
N ILE A 35 4.73 4.22 3.45
CA ILE A 35 5.29 5.30 4.27
C ILE A 35 4.29 6.43 4.54
N ILE A 36 3.80 6.46 5.78
CA ILE A 36 2.93 7.52 6.29
C ILE A 36 3.54 8.05 7.58
N LEU A 37 3.76 9.37 7.62
CA LEU A 37 4.40 10.05 8.75
C LEU A 37 3.36 10.27 9.86
N PHE A 38 3.70 9.90 11.09
CA PHE A 38 2.93 10.28 12.27
C PHE A 38 3.03 11.81 12.50
N PRO A 39 2.04 12.45 13.16
CA PRO A 39 2.01 13.90 13.35
C PRO A 39 3.26 14.54 13.97
N ASN A 40 4.13 13.78 14.64
CA ASN A 40 5.39 14.25 15.21
C ASN A 40 6.63 13.90 14.37
N GLU A 41 6.52 13.07 13.34
CA GLU A 41 7.66 12.69 12.49
C GLU A 41 7.89 13.74 11.39
N ASN A 42 9.10 14.29 11.30
CA ASN A 42 9.53 15.16 10.19
C ASN A 42 10.13 14.36 9.03
N TYR A 43 10.79 13.24 9.34
CA TYR A 43 11.33 12.34 8.33
C TYR A 43 11.12 10.89 8.76
N LYS A 44 10.93 10.02 7.78
CA LYS A 44 10.73 8.58 8.00
C LYS A 44 11.46 7.78 6.94
N PHE A 45 12.03 6.66 7.36
CA PHE A 45 12.59 5.66 6.46
C PHE A 45 11.86 4.33 6.64
N TYR A 46 11.76 3.59 5.53
CA TYR A 46 11.18 2.27 5.46
C TYR A 46 12.11 1.36 4.67
N LEU A 47 12.40 0.19 5.24
CA LEU A 47 13.10 -0.91 4.61
C LEU A 47 12.21 -2.15 4.70
N GLY A 48 11.74 -2.66 3.58
CA GLY A 48 10.87 -3.84 3.53
C GLY A 48 11.49 -4.96 2.69
N LEU A 49 11.35 -6.19 3.15
CA LEU A 49 11.63 -7.41 2.39
C LEU A 49 10.33 -8.19 2.26
N SER A 50 9.85 -8.37 1.03
CA SER A 50 8.68 -9.18 0.73
C SER A 50 9.04 -10.43 -0.04
N ASP A 51 8.35 -11.54 0.25
CA ASP A 51 8.41 -12.80 -0.47
C ASP A 51 6.98 -13.17 -0.88
N GLN A 52 6.76 -13.27 -2.19
CA GLN A 52 5.47 -13.55 -2.79
C GLN A 52 5.51 -14.87 -3.54
N ARG A 53 4.53 -15.75 -3.30
CA ARG A 53 4.46 -17.13 -3.82
C ARG A 53 3.01 -17.54 -4.10
N GLY A 54 2.87 -18.75 -4.64
CA GLY A 54 1.57 -19.39 -4.86
C GLY A 54 0.78 -18.73 -5.97
N PHE A 55 1.48 -18.28 -7.01
CA PHE A 55 0.89 -17.62 -8.16
C PHE A 55 -0.09 -18.55 -8.88
N ARG A 56 -1.27 -18.02 -9.17
CA ARG A 56 -2.34 -18.64 -9.93
C ARG A 56 -2.96 -17.57 -10.80
N ASP A 57 -2.97 -17.80 -12.10
CA ASP A 57 -3.48 -16.84 -13.07
C ASP A 57 -4.93 -17.19 -13.40
N TYR A 58 -5.78 -16.17 -13.52
CA TYR A 58 -7.19 -16.32 -13.90
C TYR A 58 -7.45 -15.58 -15.20
N ASN A 59 -8.09 -16.26 -16.14
CA ASN A 59 -8.44 -15.67 -17.45
C ASN A 59 -9.62 -14.68 -17.34
N ALA A 60 -10.12 -14.20 -18.48
CA ALA A 60 -11.25 -13.27 -18.54
C ALA A 60 -12.59 -13.88 -18.05
N ASP A 61 -12.73 -15.20 -18.11
CA ASP A 61 -13.85 -15.97 -17.56
C ASP A 61 -13.71 -16.25 -16.06
N GLY A 62 -12.55 -15.95 -15.48
CA GLY A 62 -12.24 -16.28 -14.10
C GLY A 62 -11.84 -17.74 -13.90
N GLU A 63 -11.48 -18.45 -14.98
CA GLU A 63 -10.99 -19.82 -14.90
C GLU A 63 -9.49 -19.81 -14.63
N LEU A 64 -9.04 -20.79 -13.84
CA LEU A 64 -7.63 -20.98 -13.55
C LEU A 64 -6.89 -21.39 -14.82
N VAL A 65 -5.79 -20.70 -15.10
CA VAL A 65 -4.86 -21.05 -16.18
C VAL A 65 -3.46 -21.26 -15.64
N ASP A 66 -2.62 -21.94 -16.42
CA ASP A 66 -1.24 -22.21 -16.03
C ASP A 66 -0.48 -20.90 -15.80
N SER A 67 0.20 -20.82 -14.65
CA SER A 67 0.93 -19.63 -14.28
C SER A 67 2.17 -19.45 -15.15
N PHE A 68 2.10 -18.44 -16.03
CA PHE A 68 3.17 -18.14 -16.99
C PHE A 68 4.37 -17.44 -16.32
N GLY A 69 4.10 -16.67 -15.26
CA GLY A 69 5.09 -15.88 -14.54
C GLY A 69 6.01 -16.68 -13.61
N PRO A 70 6.86 -16.00 -12.82
CA PRO A 70 7.76 -16.63 -11.85
C PRO A 70 7.00 -17.33 -10.72
N ASP A 71 7.63 -18.33 -10.10
CA ASP A 71 7.08 -19.09 -8.97
C ASP A 71 7.22 -18.31 -7.65
N VAL A 72 8.27 -17.47 -7.57
CA VAL A 72 8.58 -16.63 -6.42
C VAL A 72 8.97 -15.24 -6.90
N LYS A 73 8.43 -14.20 -6.25
CA LYS A 73 8.90 -12.82 -6.36
C LYS A 73 9.35 -12.31 -5.00
N GLN A 74 10.61 -11.95 -4.88
CA GLN A 74 11.18 -11.33 -3.70
C GLN A 74 11.50 -9.88 -3.98
N ARG A 75 11.16 -8.97 -3.07
CA ARG A 75 11.40 -7.54 -3.26
C ARG A 75 11.97 -6.90 -2.01
N LEU A 76 13.10 -6.23 -2.19
CA LEU A 76 13.63 -5.25 -1.25
C LEU A 76 13.06 -3.88 -1.61
N THR A 77 12.33 -3.27 -0.68
CA THR A 77 11.70 -1.96 -0.85
C THR A 77 12.38 -0.95 0.06
N LEU A 78 12.71 0.20 -0.50
CA LEU A 78 13.26 1.35 0.19
C LEU A 78 12.31 2.53 0.00
N SER A 79 11.92 3.15 1.11
CA SER A 79 11.13 4.39 1.04
C SER A 79 11.66 5.43 2.01
N GLY A 80 11.62 6.68 1.56
CA GLY A 80 11.90 7.86 2.37
C GLY A 80 10.72 8.81 2.32
N GLY A 81 10.38 9.40 3.46
CA GLY A 81 9.28 10.34 3.60
C GLY A 81 9.74 11.60 4.32
N LEU A 82 9.30 12.75 3.84
CA LEU A 82 9.65 14.08 4.35
C LEU A 82 8.38 14.89 4.60
N ARG A 83 8.31 15.53 5.75
CA ARG A 83 7.30 16.54 6.05
C ARG A 83 7.78 17.91 5.57
N LEU A 84 6.98 18.55 4.72
CA LEU A 84 7.22 19.93 4.29
C LEU A 84 6.49 20.94 5.19
N SER A 85 5.33 20.55 5.73
CA SER A 85 4.55 21.37 6.66
C SER A 85 3.69 20.48 7.55
N ALA A 86 3.01 21.04 8.56
CA ALA A 86 2.06 20.29 9.38
C ALA A 86 0.96 19.59 8.54
N ALA A 87 0.66 20.11 7.35
CA ALA A 87 -0.33 19.53 6.46
C ALA A 87 0.25 18.66 5.34
N MET A 88 1.52 18.85 4.95
CA MET A 88 2.05 18.29 3.70
C MET A 88 3.22 17.33 3.93
N THR A 89 3.14 16.17 3.28
CA THR A 89 4.23 15.17 3.27
C THR A 89 4.52 14.71 1.86
N LEU A 90 5.79 14.50 1.54
CA LEU A 90 6.26 13.86 0.33
C LEU A 90 6.89 12.51 0.66
N SER A 91 6.83 11.58 -0.29
CA SER A 91 7.56 10.33 -0.21
C SER A 91 8.09 9.88 -1.56
N LEU A 92 9.18 9.11 -1.49
CA LEU A 92 9.77 8.40 -2.60
C LEU A 92 9.93 6.95 -2.18
N THR A 93 9.45 6.03 -3.02
CA THR A 93 9.59 4.59 -2.85
C THR A 93 10.24 3.99 -4.09
N SER A 94 11.21 3.11 -3.90
CA SER A 94 11.83 2.30 -4.97
C SER A 94 12.22 0.94 -4.38
N GLY A 95 12.79 0.08 -5.21
CA GLY A 95 13.20 -1.23 -4.74
C GLY A 95 13.95 -2.04 -5.77
N TRP A 96 14.42 -3.19 -5.31
CA TRP A 96 15.06 -4.24 -6.10
C TRP A 96 14.23 -5.50 -5.99
N GLN A 97 13.94 -6.15 -7.10
CA GLN A 97 13.13 -7.36 -7.15
C GLN A 97 13.95 -8.50 -7.73
N ARG A 98 13.80 -9.70 -7.15
CA ARG A 98 14.32 -10.96 -7.65
C ARG A 98 13.15 -11.88 -7.97
N ASN A 99 13.12 -12.43 -9.17
CA ASN A 99 12.12 -13.38 -9.62
C ASN A 99 12.78 -14.75 -9.81
N THR A 100 12.11 -15.83 -9.41
CA THR A 100 12.61 -17.20 -9.56
C THR A 100 11.56 -18.07 -10.24
N LYS A 101 11.98 -18.91 -11.20
CA LYS A 101 11.16 -19.97 -11.81
C LYS A 101 11.99 -21.24 -11.93
N GLY A 102 11.63 -22.28 -11.18
CA GLY A 102 12.47 -23.47 -11.02
C GLY A 102 13.90 -23.10 -10.61
N ASN A 103 14.90 -23.48 -11.42
CA ASN A 103 16.32 -23.19 -11.17
C ASN A 103 16.81 -21.86 -11.78
N ARG A 104 15.94 -21.10 -12.45
CA ARG A 104 16.31 -19.82 -13.08
C ARG A 104 15.92 -18.65 -12.18
N GLU A 105 16.78 -17.65 -12.09
CA GLU A 105 16.51 -16.40 -11.39
C GLU A 105 16.98 -15.21 -12.21
N ASP A 106 16.32 -14.07 -12.03
CA ASP A 106 16.76 -12.77 -12.51
C ASP A 106 16.39 -11.69 -11.49
N SER A 107 17.09 -10.56 -11.51
CA SER A 107 16.83 -9.45 -10.60
C SER A 107 17.06 -8.09 -11.22
N GLY A 108 16.29 -7.10 -10.77
CA GLY A 108 16.37 -5.75 -11.31
C GLY A 108 15.61 -4.73 -10.48
N GLN A 109 15.75 -3.48 -10.89
CA GLN A 109 15.10 -2.36 -10.23
C GLN A 109 13.59 -2.33 -10.50
N THR A 110 12.82 -1.98 -9.47
CA THR A 110 11.38 -1.74 -9.58
C THR A 110 11.08 -0.28 -9.93
N ASP A 111 9.89 -0.04 -10.49
CA ASP A 111 9.39 1.30 -10.80
C ASP A 111 9.38 2.21 -9.55
N PRO A 112 10.09 3.36 -9.57
CA PRO A 112 10.03 4.30 -8.47
C PRO A 112 8.69 5.05 -8.44
N LEU A 113 8.21 5.32 -7.23
CA LEU A 113 6.94 5.98 -6.94
C LEU A 113 7.21 7.23 -6.10
N PHE A 114 6.77 8.37 -6.61
CA PHE A 114 6.70 9.61 -5.85
C PHE A 114 5.26 9.79 -5.35
N ALA A 115 5.07 10.10 -4.07
CA ALA A 115 3.76 10.43 -3.55
C ALA A 115 3.78 11.71 -2.75
N TRP A 116 2.66 12.42 -2.75
CA TRP A 116 2.42 13.59 -1.92
C TRP A 116 1.07 13.43 -1.23
N ARG A 117 0.99 13.95 -0.01
CA ARG A 117 -0.22 13.95 0.80
C ARG A 117 -0.44 15.33 1.39
N TYR A 118 -1.70 15.70 1.47
CA TYR A 118 -2.14 16.95 2.08
C TYR A 118 -3.28 16.71 3.07
N ASN A 119 -3.06 17.02 4.35
CA ASN A 119 -4.07 16.97 5.40
C ASN A 119 -5.06 18.11 5.22
N ILE A 120 -6.30 17.78 4.84
CA ILE A 120 -7.42 18.74 4.86
C ILE A 120 -7.93 18.88 6.30
N ILE A 121 -8.11 17.73 6.95
CA ILE A 121 -8.63 17.66 8.32
C ILE A 121 -7.60 16.93 9.14
N SER A 122 -6.95 17.62 10.07
CA SER A 122 -6.10 17.00 11.07
C SER A 122 -6.95 16.36 12.16
N GLN A 123 -6.48 15.22 12.65
CA GLN A 123 -7.09 14.60 13.80
C GLN A 123 -6.92 15.46 15.06
N SER A 124 -7.95 15.51 15.91
CA SER A 124 -7.84 16.15 17.22
C SER A 124 -7.95 15.11 18.34
N PHE A 125 -7.09 15.23 19.36
CA PHE A 125 -7.21 14.44 20.59
C PHE A 125 -8.44 14.84 21.42
N THR A 126 -8.90 16.09 21.30
CA THR A 126 -10.09 16.60 22.01
C THR A 126 -11.40 16.18 21.34
N SER A 127 -11.33 15.67 20.10
CA SER A 127 -12.49 15.19 19.35
C SER A 127 -12.17 13.84 18.71
N PRO A 128 -12.23 12.72 19.47
CA PRO A 128 -11.82 11.40 18.99
C PRO A 128 -12.61 10.90 17.77
N LEU A 129 -13.85 11.37 17.61
CA LEU A 129 -14.73 11.06 16.47
C LEU A 129 -14.45 11.92 15.23
N ARG A 130 -13.54 12.91 15.31
CA ARG A 130 -13.11 13.65 14.12
C ARG A 130 -12.09 12.81 13.35
N PRO A 131 -12.37 12.42 12.10
CA PRO A 131 -11.40 11.70 11.30
C PRO A 131 -10.26 12.61 10.87
N GLN A 132 -9.13 12.01 10.54
CA GLN A 132 -8.16 12.64 9.67
C GLN A 132 -8.59 12.43 8.21
N VAL A 133 -8.50 13.49 7.41
CA VAL A 133 -8.81 13.43 5.97
C VAL A 133 -7.64 14.00 5.20
N GLN A 134 -7.14 13.22 4.25
CA GLN A 134 -6.03 13.56 3.37
C GLN A 134 -6.44 13.46 1.91
N VAL A 135 -5.91 14.37 1.10
CA VAL A 135 -5.77 14.13 -0.34
C VAL A 135 -4.43 13.47 -0.57
N VAL A 136 -4.41 12.46 -1.42
CA VAL A 136 -3.20 11.77 -1.84
C VAL A 136 -3.09 11.89 -3.34
N ALA A 137 -1.89 12.16 -3.85
CA ALA A 137 -1.59 11.87 -5.23
C ALA A 137 -0.18 11.34 -5.40
N SER A 138 0.04 10.59 -6.47
CA SER A 138 1.29 9.90 -6.70
C SER A 138 1.58 9.75 -8.18
N HIS A 139 2.86 9.60 -8.50
CA HIS A 139 3.33 9.36 -9.85
C HIS A 139 4.39 8.25 -9.84
N LYS A 140 4.13 7.20 -10.61
CA LYS A 140 5.04 6.06 -10.80
C LYS A 140 5.73 6.21 -12.14
N LEU A 141 7.05 6.09 -12.16
CA LEU A 141 7.83 6.09 -13.39
C LEU A 141 8.01 4.65 -13.91
N ALA A 142 7.93 4.47 -15.23
CA ALA A 142 8.28 3.21 -15.88
C ALA A 142 9.80 3.15 -16.11
N VAL A 143 10.52 2.59 -15.15
CA VAL A 143 11.99 2.45 -15.21
C VAL A 143 12.41 0.99 -15.08
N GLY A 144 11.65 0.19 -14.35
CA GLY A 144 11.87 -1.24 -14.27
C GLY A 144 11.53 -1.92 -15.59
N ARG A 145 12.26 -2.98 -15.92
CA ARG A 145 12.01 -3.77 -17.13
C ARG A 145 10.58 -4.31 -17.11
N SER A 146 9.84 -4.09 -18.19
CA SER A 146 8.45 -4.48 -18.30
C SER A 146 8.26 -5.78 -19.08
N ILE A 147 7.03 -6.28 -19.09
CA ILE A 147 6.62 -7.42 -19.94
C ILE A 147 6.90 -7.19 -21.43
N HIS A 148 6.90 -5.93 -21.87
CA HIS A 148 7.10 -5.57 -23.27
C HIS A 148 8.58 -5.46 -23.65
N ASP A 149 9.47 -5.36 -22.66
CA ASP A 149 10.92 -5.35 -22.82
C ASP A 149 11.54 -6.72 -22.49
N SER A 150 10.70 -7.66 -22.03
CA SER A 150 11.08 -8.99 -21.56
C SER A 150 11.68 -9.81 -22.69
N SER A 151 12.87 -10.35 -22.46
CA SER A 151 13.50 -11.32 -23.38
C SER A 151 13.31 -12.76 -22.90
N ALA A 152 12.88 -12.97 -21.66
CA ALA A 152 12.67 -14.29 -21.09
C ALA A 152 11.26 -14.83 -21.34
N LEU A 153 11.19 -16.11 -21.74
CA LEU A 153 9.93 -16.83 -22.00
C LEU A 153 8.96 -16.88 -20.81
N ASN A 154 9.42 -16.69 -19.57
CA ASN A 154 8.55 -16.76 -18.37
C ASN A 154 8.48 -15.42 -17.62
N MET A 155 8.86 -14.32 -18.30
CA MET A 155 8.84 -12.97 -17.74
C MET A 155 9.59 -12.86 -16.39
N ILE A 156 10.64 -13.68 -16.22
CA ILE A 156 11.46 -13.65 -15.00
C ILE A 156 12.26 -12.35 -14.91
N ASP A 157 12.51 -11.67 -16.04
CA ASP A 157 13.20 -10.39 -16.10
C ASP A 157 12.25 -9.18 -15.99
N VAL A 158 10.98 -9.38 -15.59
CA VAL A 158 9.99 -8.31 -15.44
C VAL A 158 9.90 -7.80 -13.99
N PHE A 159 10.24 -6.53 -13.80
CA PHE A 159 10.32 -5.86 -12.48
C PHE A 159 9.49 -4.56 -12.42
N GLY A 160 9.07 -4.05 -13.57
CA GLY A 160 8.22 -2.87 -13.72
C GLY A 160 6.91 -3.20 -14.44
N SER A 161 6.03 -2.21 -14.45
CA SER A 161 4.75 -2.28 -15.16
C SER A 161 4.87 -1.92 -16.64
N GLY A 162 5.91 -1.18 -17.03
CA GLY A 162 6.08 -0.63 -18.40
C GLY A 162 5.33 0.68 -18.64
N PHE A 163 4.51 1.13 -17.69
CA PHE A 163 3.70 2.32 -17.85
C PHE A 163 3.96 3.34 -16.75
N LYS A 164 3.94 4.63 -17.14
CA LYS A 164 3.84 5.70 -16.16
C LYS A 164 2.41 5.67 -15.61
N GLU A 165 2.27 5.89 -14.31
CA GLU A 165 0.95 5.91 -13.66
C GLU A 165 0.83 7.16 -12.80
N SER A 166 -0.30 7.85 -12.87
CA SER A 166 -0.62 8.99 -12.00
C SER A 166 -1.87 8.67 -11.22
N SER A 167 -1.78 8.72 -9.89
CA SER A 167 -2.92 8.46 -9.02
C SER A 167 -3.30 9.69 -8.22
N ALA A 168 -4.59 9.84 -7.94
CA ALA A 168 -5.12 10.85 -7.04
C ALA A 168 -6.30 10.27 -6.27
N GLY A 169 -6.54 10.75 -5.05
CA GLY A 169 -7.69 10.32 -4.28
C GLY A 169 -7.70 10.84 -2.86
N VAL A 170 -8.52 10.18 -2.03
CA VAL A 170 -8.79 10.60 -0.66
C VAL A 170 -8.52 9.45 0.29
N ASP A 171 -7.90 9.77 1.40
CA ASP A 171 -7.62 8.86 2.49
C ASP A 171 -8.24 9.39 3.80
N LEU A 172 -8.95 8.53 4.52
CA LEU A 172 -9.64 8.88 5.75
C LEU A 172 -9.34 7.82 6.81
N TRP A 173 -9.12 8.26 8.05
CA TRP A 173 -9.05 7.34 9.19
C TRP A 173 -9.43 7.96 10.52
N PHE A 174 -9.84 7.10 11.45
CA PHE A 174 -10.13 7.41 12.85
C PHE A 174 -9.03 6.79 13.71
N GLY A 175 -8.01 7.59 14.01
CA GLY A 175 -6.80 7.14 14.71
C GLY A 175 -6.87 7.16 16.25
N ASN A 176 -7.93 7.74 16.85
CA ASN A 176 -7.97 8.06 18.30
C ASN A 176 -8.96 7.19 19.07
N LEU A 177 -9.74 6.37 18.36
CA LEU A 177 -10.64 5.39 18.95
C LEU A 177 -9.85 4.12 19.36
N PRO A 178 -10.36 3.30 20.30
CA PRO A 178 -9.75 2.01 20.64
C PRO A 178 -9.61 1.11 19.42
N PHE A 179 -10.66 1.09 18.59
CA PHE A 179 -10.62 0.51 17.25
C PHE A 179 -10.22 1.57 16.24
N LYS A 180 -9.37 1.22 15.29
CA LYS A 180 -8.94 2.11 14.22
C LYS A 180 -9.71 1.73 12.97
N PHE A 181 -10.34 2.70 12.33
CA PHE A 181 -10.98 2.50 11.03
C PHE A 181 -10.31 3.39 10.02
N GLY A 182 -10.23 2.95 8.77
CA GLY A 182 -9.98 3.88 7.68
C GLY A 182 -10.42 3.35 6.33
N GLY A 183 -10.44 4.27 5.39
CA GLY A 183 -10.93 4.06 4.06
C GLY A 183 -10.17 4.95 3.08
N THR A 184 -9.83 4.37 1.94
CA THR A 184 -9.14 5.08 0.87
C THR A 184 -9.86 4.82 -0.45
N VAL A 185 -9.97 5.85 -1.27
CA VAL A 185 -10.37 5.72 -2.68
C VAL A 185 -9.31 6.41 -3.53
N LEU A 186 -8.73 5.68 -4.48
CA LEU A 186 -7.72 6.18 -5.41
C LEU A 186 -8.18 5.92 -6.85
N TYR A 187 -8.05 6.93 -7.68
CA TYR A 187 -8.13 6.83 -9.14
C TYR A 187 -6.72 6.88 -9.71
N THR A 188 -6.34 5.89 -10.51
CA THR A 188 -5.07 5.85 -11.25
C THR A 188 -5.34 5.98 -12.74
N HIS A 189 -4.75 6.99 -13.36
CA HIS A 189 -4.59 7.07 -14.80
C HIS A 189 -3.27 6.39 -15.22
N VAL A 190 -3.36 5.47 -16.16
CA VAL A 190 -2.20 4.82 -16.78
C VAL A 190 -1.92 5.53 -18.10
N HIS A 191 -0.72 6.06 -18.25
CA HIS A 191 -0.30 6.75 -19.47
C HIS A 191 -0.04 5.72 -20.57
N ASP A 192 -0.36 6.07 -21.80
CA ASP A 192 -0.03 5.25 -22.96
C ASP A 192 1.49 5.13 -23.13
N ALA A 193 1.92 3.99 -23.65
CA ALA A 193 3.32 3.73 -23.96
C ALA A 193 3.42 3.01 -25.30
N ARG A 194 4.47 3.32 -26.07
CA ARG A 194 4.77 2.65 -27.33
C ARG A 194 5.77 1.53 -27.09
N HIS A 195 5.40 0.31 -27.48
CA HIS A 195 6.23 -0.88 -27.37
C HIS A 195 6.24 -1.61 -28.71
N ASN A 196 7.42 -1.85 -29.29
CA ASN A 196 7.60 -2.64 -30.53
C ASN A 196 6.56 -2.28 -31.61
N ASP A 197 6.52 -0.99 -31.95
CA ASP A 197 5.61 -0.34 -32.91
C ASP A 197 4.13 -0.18 -32.52
N THR A 198 3.63 -0.91 -31.52
CA THR A 198 2.26 -0.79 -31.00
C THR A 198 2.13 0.24 -29.88
N GLN A 199 1.02 0.96 -29.82
CA GLN A 199 0.66 1.86 -28.71
C GLN A 199 -0.30 1.13 -27.77
N LEU A 200 0.19 0.82 -26.56
CA LEU A 200 -0.60 0.18 -25.52
C LEU A 200 -1.06 1.20 -24.49
N GLN A 201 -2.33 1.14 -24.13
CA GLN A 201 -2.92 1.97 -23.08
C GLN A 201 -3.82 1.13 -22.19
N PRO A 202 -3.35 0.69 -21.02
CA PRO A 202 -4.21 0.11 -20.00
C PRO A 202 -5.29 1.10 -19.57
N GLY A 203 -6.50 0.62 -19.31
CA GLY A 203 -7.58 1.45 -18.80
C GLY A 203 -7.27 2.01 -17.41
N ALA A 204 -7.99 3.07 -17.04
CA ALA A 204 -7.88 3.65 -15.71
C ALA A 204 -8.29 2.66 -14.63
N ARG A 205 -7.74 2.84 -13.43
CA ARG A 205 -7.92 1.95 -12.28
C ARG A 205 -8.53 2.69 -11.09
N TRP A 206 -9.51 2.05 -10.45
CA TRP A 206 -10.07 2.46 -9.17
C TRP A 206 -9.62 1.48 -8.09
N THR A 207 -8.98 2.00 -7.05
CA THR A 207 -8.58 1.21 -5.86
C THR A 207 -9.35 1.73 -4.65
N ARG A 208 -10.05 0.83 -3.97
CA ARG A 208 -10.73 1.10 -2.71
C ARG A 208 -10.11 0.25 -1.62
N ILE A 209 -9.82 0.84 -0.48
CA ILE A 209 -9.23 0.15 0.66
C ILE A 209 -10.11 0.42 1.86
N LEU A 210 -10.44 -0.63 2.59
CA LEU A 210 -11.14 -0.53 3.88
C LEU A 210 -10.30 -1.25 4.92
N THR A 211 -10.09 -0.62 6.06
CA THR A 211 -9.29 -1.19 7.14
C THR A 211 -9.99 -1.10 8.49
N LEU A 212 -9.71 -2.08 9.32
CA LEU A 212 -10.06 -2.12 10.73
C LEU A 212 -8.84 -2.58 11.52
N GLY A 213 -8.58 -1.95 12.66
CA GLY A 213 -7.46 -2.32 13.49
C GLY A 213 -7.67 -2.00 14.96
N THR A 214 -6.67 -2.34 15.76
CA THR A 214 -6.60 -2.06 17.19
C THR A 214 -5.14 -1.94 17.63
N VAL A 215 -4.92 -1.37 18.80
CA VAL A 215 -3.60 -1.33 19.45
C VAL A 215 -3.71 -2.05 20.78
N ALA A 216 -2.86 -3.05 20.98
CA ALA A 216 -2.74 -3.80 22.22
C ALA A 216 -1.26 -4.12 22.49
N TRP A 217 -0.81 -4.02 23.74
CA TRP A 217 0.54 -4.39 24.15
C TRP A 217 1.66 -3.76 23.29
N ASN A 218 1.58 -2.44 23.04
CA ASN A 218 2.50 -1.72 22.14
C ASN A 218 2.61 -2.33 20.74
N THR A 219 1.56 -3.03 20.29
CA THR A 219 1.49 -3.65 18.98
C THR A 219 0.19 -3.24 18.32
N LYS A 220 0.28 -2.86 17.05
CA LYS A 220 -0.83 -2.47 16.21
C LYS A 220 -1.19 -3.63 15.31
N PHE A 221 -2.46 -4.00 15.32
CA PHE A 221 -3.05 -5.02 14.45
C PHE A 221 -4.00 -4.33 13.49
N ILE A 222 -3.83 -4.53 12.19
CA ILE A 222 -4.71 -3.97 11.16
C ILE A 222 -5.05 -5.10 10.20
N GLY A 223 -6.33 -5.24 9.86
CA GLY A 223 -6.77 -6.05 8.74
C GLY A 223 -7.57 -5.19 7.77
N GLY A 224 -7.65 -5.61 6.52
CA GLY A 224 -8.44 -4.87 5.55
C GLY A 224 -8.65 -5.58 4.23
N LEU A 225 -9.50 -4.96 3.42
CA LEU A 225 -9.87 -5.39 2.08
C LEU A 225 -9.37 -4.35 1.07
N ILE A 226 -8.83 -4.83 -0.03
CA ILE A 226 -8.44 -4.01 -1.17
C ILE A 226 -9.28 -4.44 -2.36
N ALA A 227 -9.97 -3.47 -2.98
CA ALA A 227 -10.82 -3.68 -4.13
C ALA A 227 -10.34 -2.84 -5.30
N MET A 228 -9.80 -3.51 -6.31
CA MET A 228 -9.27 -2.91 -7.52
C MET A 228 -10.13 -3.26 -8.74
N ASP A 229 -10.59 -2.24 -9.46
CA ASP A 229 -11.26 -2.37 -10.75
C ASP A 229 -10.45 -1.57 -11.79
N GLN A 230 -10.01 -2.22 -12.87
CA GLN A 230 -9.22 -1.59 -13.92
C GLN A 230 -9.90 -1.81 -15.27
N GLY A 231 -10.07 -0.72 -16.02
CA GLY A 231 -10.60 -0.79 -17.38
C GLY A 231 -9.68 -1.57 -18.32
N GLY A 232 -10.25 -2.12 -19.38
CA GLY A 232 -9.54 -2.90 -20.38
C GLY A 232 -8.41 -2.13 -21.08
N ILE A 233 -7.55 -2.90 -21.72
CA ILE A 233 -6.39 -2.43 -22.47
C ILE A 233 -6.86 -1.98 -23.86
N LYS A 234 -6.28 -0.87 -24.34
CA LYS A 234 -6.33 -0.48 -25.75
C LYS A 234 -5.00 -0.79 -26.41
N ASP A 235 -5.07 -1.32 -27.62
CA ASP A 235 -3.96 -1.60 -28.52
C ASP A 235 -4.21 -0.84 -29.82
N ASP A 236 -3.33 0.11 -30.14
CA ASP A 236 -3.48 1.07 -31.25
C ASP A 236 -4.86 1.75 -31.28
N GLY A 237 -5.33 2.14 -30.09
CA GLY A 237 -6.63 2.79 -29.88
C GLY A 237 -7.84 1.85 -29.90
N GLN A 238 -7.67 0.59 -30.31
CA GLN A 238 -8.74 -0.42 -30.28
C GLN A 238 -8.78 -1.12 -28.94
N ARG A 239 -9.97 -1.23 -28.35
CA ARG A 239 -10.12 -1.95 -27.08
C ARG A 239 -9.93 -3.45 -27.30
N VAL A 240 -8.98 -4.04 -26.58
CA VAL A 240 -8.79 -5.49 -26.52
C VAL A 240 -9.99 -6.09 -25.79
N ALA A 241 -10.69 -7.01 -26.45
CA ALA A 241 -11.90 -7.62 -25.90
C ALA A 241 -11.60 -8.32 -24.56
N ARG A 242 -12.49 -8.13 -23.59
CA ARG A 242 -12.48 -8.83 -22.28
C ARG A 242 -11.16 -8.66 -21.49
N SER A 243 -10.48 -7.53 -21.65
CA SER A 243 -9.20 -7.22 -20.99
C SER A 243 -9.34 -6.46 -19.67
N ASP A 244 -10.56 -6.17 -19.22
CA ASP A 244 -10.81 -5.54 -17.92
C ASP A 244 -10.30 -6.43 -16.78
N ARG A 245 -9.76 -5.82 -15.74
CA ARG A 245 -9.20 -6.52 -14.59
C ARG A 245 -9.94 -6.20 -13.32
N TYR A 246 -10.22 -7.24 -12.55
CA TYR A 246 -10.88 -7.13 -11.25
C TYR A 246 -10.13 -7.94 -10.21
N GLN A 247 -9.87 -7.33 -9.06
CA GLN A 247 -9.12 -7.97 -7.99
C GLN A 247 -9.63 -7.56 -6.61
N ARG A 248 -9.70 -8.54 -5.71
CA ARG A 248 -10.12 -8.40 -4.32
C ARG A 248 -9.10 -9.09 -3.42
N ASP A 249 -8.41 -8.31 -2.60
CA ASP A 249 -7.35 -8.81 -1.73
C ASP A 249 -7.72 -8.63 -0.26
N LEU A 250 -7.17 -9.52 0.57
CA LEU A 250 -7.18 -9.41 2.03
C LEU A 250 -5.76 -9.11 2.49
N PHE A 251 -5.60 -8.26 3.49
CA PHE A 251 -4.33 -8.10 4.17
C PHE A 251 -4.49 -8.08 5.69
N VAL A 252 -3.41 -8.46 6.36
CA VAL A 252 -3.24 -8.39 7.81
C VAL A 252 -1.85 -7.86 8.11
N THR A 253 -1.77 -6.83 8.95
CA THR A 253 -0.55 -6.18 9.39
C THR A 253 -0.44 -6.26 10.91
N ILE A 254 0.75 -6.61 11.38
CA ILE A 254 1.16 -6.55 12.79
C ILE A 254 2.37 -5.63 12.86
N GLU A 255 2.31 -4.57 13.65
CA GLU A 255 3.40 -3.59 13.78
C GLU A 255 3.71 -3.30 15.24
N THR A 256 4.97 -3.44 15.63
CA THR A 256 5.44 -2.98 16.95
C THR A 256 5.49 -1.46 16.99
N LEU A 257 5.13 -0.90 18.14
CA LEU A 257 5.12 0.53 18.39
C LEU A 257 6.17 0.87 19.43
N SER A 258 6.84 2.01 19.22
CA SER A 258 7.64 2.67 20.26
C SER A 258 8.86 1.87 20.75
N LEU A 259 9.54 1.12 19.87
CA LEU A 259 10.87 0.60 20.21
C LEU A 259 11.89 1.74 20.07
N PRO A 260 12.91 1.84 20.96
CA PRO A 260 13.89 2.93 20.94
C PRO A 260 14.63 3.08 19.60
N TRP A 261 14.69 1.99 18.84
CA TRP A 261 15.39 1.87 17.58
C TRP A 261 14.47 1.88 16.35
N GLY A 262 13.14 1.96 16.49
CA GLY A 262 12.19 2.03 15.38
C GLY A 262 10.98 1.09 15.54
N ASN A 263 10.26 0.82 14.45
CA ASN A 263 9.12 -0.08 14.42
C ASN A 263 9.42 -1.26 13.49
N LEU A 264 9.04 -2.47 13.90
CA LEU A 264 8.99 -3.64 13.02
C LEU A 264 7.57 -3.90 12.59
N ARG A 265 7.37 -4.21 11.33
CA ARG A 265 6.06 -4.54 10.77
C ARG A 265 6.15 -5.83 9.98
N LEU A 266 5.25 -6.75 10.31
CA LEU A 266 4.91 -7.94 9.53
C LEU A 266 3.62 -7.66 8.78
N ASN A 267 3.57 -7.93 7.49
CA ASN A 267 2.38 -7.79 6.67
C ASN A 267 2.17 -9.05 5.82
N LEU A 268 0.99 -9.64 5.95
CA LEU A 268 0.53 -10.75 5.14
C LEU A 268 -0.54 -10.24 4.19
N VAL A 269 -0.37 -10.45 2.90
CA VAL A 269 -1.37 -10.11 1.87
C VAL A 269 -1.73 -11.38 1.12
N ARG A 270 -3.03 -11.64 0.96
CA ARG A 270 -3.54 -12.69 0.08
C ARG A 270 -4.36 -12.05 -1.03
N GLN A 271 -3.84 -12.14 -2.24
CA GLN A 271 -4.42 -11.54 -3.42
C GLN A 271 -5.45 -12.45 -4.07
N GLY A 272 -6.53 -11.88 -4.62
CA GLY A 272 -7.58 -12.61 -5.33
C GLY A 272 -8.27 -13.66 -4.45
N MET A 273 -8.80 -13.24 -3.29
CA MET A 273 -9.27 -14.16 -2.24
C MET A 273 -10.74 -14.59 -2.32
N PHE A 274 -11.61 -13.73 -2.86
CA PHE A 274 -13.05 -13.83 -2.62
C PHE A 274 -13.89 -14.16 -3.86
N GLU A 275 -13.38 -13.93 -5.06
CA GLU A 275 -14.03 -14.24 -6.34
C GLU A 275 -12.95 -14.60 -7.37
N PRO A 276 -13.24 -15.42 -8.39
CA PRO A 276 -12.34 -15.59 -9.52
C PRO A 276 -12.19 -14.23 -10.21
N GLY A 277 -11.12 -13.52 -9.87
CA GLY A 277 -10.86 -12.20 -10.42
C GLY A 277 -10.59 -12.33 -11.92
N LYS A 278 -11.21 -11.48 -12.73
CA LYS A 278 -10.99 -11.49 -14.18
C LYS A 278 -9.61 -10.93 -14.50
N ASN A 279 -8.86 -11.63 -15.35
CA ASN A 279 -7.51 -11.24 -15.76
C ASN A 279 -6.63 -10.85 -14.56
N SER A 280 -6.68 -11.69 -13.53
CA SER A 280 -6.09 -11.41 -12.23
C SER A 280 -5.12 -12.49 -11.82
N ILE A 281 -4.29 -12.17 -10.83
CA ILE A 281 -3.32 -13.10 -10.26
C ILE A 281 -3.66 -13.26 -8.79
N GLN A 282 -3.82 -14.51 -8.35
CA GLN A 282 -3.84 -14.86 -6.94
C GLN A 282 -2.43 -15.20 -6.49
N ALA A 283 -2.05 -14.68 -5.34
CA ALA A 283 -0.76 -14.94 -4.72
C ALA A 283 -0.83 -14.63 -3.22
N GLN A 284 0.15 -15.12 -2.47
CA GLN A 284 0.36 -14.79 -1.08
C GLN A 284 1.69 -14.05 -0.94
N SER A 285 1.69 -12.95 -0.20
CA SER A 285 2.89 -12.16 0.06
C SER A 285 3.09 -12.00 1.57
N LEU A 286 4.28 -12.31 2.04
CA LEU A 286 4.74 -12.02 3.38
C LEU A 286 5.80 -10.92 3.31
N THR A 287 5.60 -9.83 4.03
CA THR A 287 6.53 -8.71 4.09
C THR A 287 6.97 -8.49 5.53
N ILE A 288 8.29 -8.45 5.74
CA ILE A 288 8.90 -7.96 6.98
C ILE A 288 9.48 -6.60 6.68
N SER A 289 9.25 -5.64 7.56
CA SER A 289 9.74 -4.29 7.36
C SER A 289 10.19 -3.62 8.64
N TYR A 290 11.20 -2.78 8.50
CA TYR A 290 11.72 -1.91 9.53
C TYR A 290 11.43 -0.47 9.14
N MET A 291 10.95 0.31 10.11
CA MET A 291 10.62 1.72 9.95
C MET A 291 11.27 2.54 11.05
N ARG A 292 11.77 3.72 10.68
CA ARG A 292 12.25 4.68 11.67
C ARG A 292 11.82 6.09 11.30
N GLY A 293 11.00 6.67 12.16
CA GLY A 293 10.68 8.08 12.14
C GLY A 293 11.64 8.87 13.01
N PHE A 294 11.77 10.14 12.69
CA PHE A 294 12.58 11.08 13.43
C PHE A 294 11.86 12.42 13.53
N LEU A 295 12.16 13.15 14.60
CA LEU A 295 11.60 14.46 14.91
C LEU A 295 12.31 15.56 14.14
#